data_AF-A0A522XLS3-F1
#
_entry.id   AF-A0A522XLS3-F1
#
_cell.length_a   1.000
_cell.length_b   1.000
_cell.length_c   1.000
_cell.angle_alpha   90.00
_cell.angle_beta   90.00
_cell.angle_gamma   90.00
#
_symmetry.space_group_name_H-M   'P 1'
#
loop_
_entity.id
_entity.type
_entity.pdbx_description
1 polymer ?
#
loop_
_entity_poly.entity_id
_entity_poly.type
_entity_poly.pdbx_seq_one_letter_code
_entity_poly.pdbx_strand_id
1 'polypeptide(L)'
;MQTRNRSLPTGSPRAALEAIDHLTKKICALWGTPELNLFIRHLIMDSRNGSRQGLPMEIAAEMVFLAETNTFVRAINSAKLLDIKFSEALKMIEAEDDQPLKLDVFDDPFVSRDTLADKEGRERFNPVAIAPVPRYPRRRTPAKNQTAGLLALLLMLVRNRWLWVIALVVIGYHFVWPWMQPLR
;
A
#
# COMPACT_ATOMS: atom_id res chain seq x y z
N MET A 1 -49.28 -22.55 4.69
CA MET A 1 -48.00 -22.28 5.41
C MET A 1 -47.25 -23.59 5.51
N GLN A 2 -46.22 -23.78 4.68
CA GLN A 2 -45.47 -25.03 4.57
C GLN A 2 -44.04 -24.77 5.04
N THR A 3 -43.70 -25.29 6.23
CA THR A 3 -42.37 -25.18 6.83
C THR A 3 -41.39 -26.02 6.03
N ARG A 4 -40.52 -25.37 5.26
CA ARG A 4 -39.47 -26.00 4.47
C ARG A 4 -38.40 -26.57 5.41
N ASN A 5 -38.36 -27.89 5.54
CA ASN A 5 -37.30 -28.62 6.23
C ASN A 5 -35.93 -28.24 5.64
N ARG A 6 -35.08 -27.57 6.43
CA ARG A 6 -33.64 -27.42 6.14
C ARG A 6 -32.93 -28.67 6.66
N SER A 7 -32.73 -29.66 5.80
CA SER A 7 -31.69 -30.67 6.01
C SER A 7 -30.33 -29.99 5.91
N LEU A 8 -29.59 -29.90 7.01
CA LEU A 8 -28.19 -29.47 7.03
C LEU A 8 -27.34 -30.56 6.35
N PRO A 9 -26.58 -30.26 5.28
CA PRO A 9 -25.70 -31.25 4.68
C PRO A 9 -24.50 -31.52 5.60
N THR A 10 -24.31 -32.78 5.98
CA THR A 10 -23.13 -33.35 6.65
C THR A 10 -21.95 -33.49 5.68
N GLY A 11 -21.56 -32.38 5.05
CA GLY A 11 -20.30 -32.25 4.32
C GLY A 11 -19.34 -31.37 5.13
N SER A 12 -18.02 -31.55 4.96
CA SER A 12 -17.01 -30.63 5.49
C SER A 12 -17.48 -29.18 5.36
N PRO A 13 -17.33 -28.30 6.38
CA PRO A 13 -17.78 -26.91 6.29
C PRO A 13 -16.93 -26.18 5.24
N ARG A 14 -17.34 -26.29 3.99
CA ARG A 14 -16.73 -25.58 2.86
C ARG A 14 -17.10 -24.12 2.98
N ALA A 15 -16.13 -23.24 2.76
CA ALA A 15 -16.38 -21.82 2.68
C ALA A 15 -17.34 -21.53 1.50
N ALA A 16 -18.12 -20.45 1.58
CA ALA A 16 -19.09 -20.12 0.54
C ALA A 16 -18.41 -19.92 -0.83
N LEU A 17 -17.18 -19.41 -0.81
CA LEU A 17 -16.33 -19.23 -1.97
C LEU A 17 -15.96 -20.55 -2.67
N GLU A 18 -15.75 -21.62 -1.91
CA GLU A 18 -15.39 -22.93 -2.45
C GLU A 18 -16.52 -23.57 -3.26
N ALA A 19 -17.74 -23.00 -3.21
CA ALA A 19 -18.82 -23.39 -4.10
C ALA A 19 -18.60 -22.93 -5.56
N ILE A 20 -17.67 -21.99 -5.79
CA ILE A 20 -17.35 -21.44 -7.11
C ILE A 20 -15.92 -21.85 -7.52
N ASP A 21 -15.81 -23.00 -8.20
CA ASP A 21 -14.52 -23.62 -8.57
C ASP A 21 -13.60 -22.71 -9.37
N HIS A 22 -14.13 -22.00 -10.38
CA HIS A 22 -13.31 -21.15 -11.25
C HIS A 22 -12.78 -19.91 -10.52
N LEU A 23 -13.55 -19.39 -9.58
CA LEU A 23 -13.16 -18.26 -8.75
C LEU A 23 -12.05 -18.69 -7.78
N THR A 24 -12.23 -19.83 -7.12
CA THR A 24 -11.24 -20.42 -6.22
C THR A 24 -9.90 -20.68 -6.94
N LYS A 25 -9.93 -21.32 -8.12
CA LYS A 25 -8.72 -21.57 -8.93
C LYS A 25 -7.98 -20.27 -9.28
N LYS A 26 -8.72 -19.22 -9.65
CA LYS A 26 -8.14 -17.92 -9.98
C LYS A 26 -7.51 -17.25 -8.77
N ILE A 27 -8.15 -17.34 -7.60
CA ILE A 27 -7.62 -16.79 -6.35
C ILE A 27 -6.33 -17.50 -5.95
N CYS A 28 -6.30 -18.83 -6.01
CA CYS A 28 -5.08 -19.60 -5.73
C CYS A 28 -3.93 -19.20 -6.66
N ALA A 29 -4.22 -18.93 -7.94
CA ALA A 29 -3.20 -18.52 -8.91
C ALA A 29 -2.64 -17.11 -8.66
N LEU A 30 -3.44 -16.20 -8.08
CA LEU A 30 -3.06 -14.81 -7.80
C LEU A 30 -2.63 -14.60 -6.34
N TRP A 31 -2.57 -15.66 -5.54
CA TRP A 31 -2.30 -15.53 -4.11
C TRP A 31 -0.92 -14.93 -3.82
N GLY A 32 -0.88 -13.95 -2.92
CA GLY A 32 0.35 -13.27 -2.54
C GLY A 32 0.80 -12.18 -3.53
N THR A 33 -0.02 -11.84 -4.53
CA THR A 33 0.30 -10.84 -5.55
C THR A 33 -0.68 -9.65 -5.51
N PRO A 34 -0.29 -8.45 -6.00
CA PRO A 34 -1.21 -7.30 -6.06
C PRO A 34 -2.43 -7.55 -6.95
N GLU A 35 -2.28 -8.39 -7.98
CA GLU A 35 -3.31 -8.68 -8.96
C GLU A 35 -4.55 -9.34 -8.33
N LEU A 36 -4.42 -10.06 -7.21
CA LEU A 36 -5.56 -10.62 -6.49
C LEU A 36 -6.48 -9.52 -5.93
N ASN A 37 -5.90 -8.49 -5.31
CA ASN A 37 -6.67 -7.38 -4.74
C ASN A 37 -7.36 -6.58 -5.86
N LEU A 38 -6.65 -6.38 -6.98
CA LEU A 38 -7.23 -5.77 -8.17
C LEU A 38 -8.38 -6.60 -8.73
N PHE A 39 -8.19 -7.91 -8.88
CA PHE A 39 -9.23 -8.81 -9.36
C PHE A 39 -10.48 -8.78 -8.48
N ILE A 40 -10.32 -8.82 -7.16
CA ILE A 40 -11.44 -8.78 -6.20
C ILE A 40 -12.18 -7.44 -6.28
N ARG A 41 -11.45 -6.32 -6.35
CA ARG A 41 -12.06 -4.98 -6.49
C ARG A 41 -12.89 -4.86 -7.76
N HIS A 42 -12.36 -5.31 -8.90
CA HIS A 42 -13.13 -5.34 -10.14
C HIS A 42 -14.35 -6.25 -10.00
N LEU A 43 -14.20 -7.45 -9.45
CA LEU A 43 -15.31 -8.39 -9.31
C LEU A 43 -16.46 -7.83 -8.44
N ILE A 44 -16.14 -7.09 -7.38
CA ILE A 44 -17.12 -6.47 -6.49
C ILE A 44 -17.78 -5.25 -7.17
N MET A 45 -17.00 -4.46 -7.91
CA MET A 45 -17.50 -3.24 -8.58
C MET A 45 -18.12 -3.50 -9.97
N ASP A 46 -17.90 -4.69 -10.57
CA ASP A 46 -18.39 -5.06 -11.90
C ASP A 46 -19.91 -5.32 -11.87
N SER A 47 -20.67 -4.23 -11.78
CA SER A 47 -22.11 -4.21 -12.02
C SER A 47 -22.39 -4.06 -13.52
N ARG A 48 -21.90 -4.97 -14.36
CA ARG A 48 -22.17 -4.91 -15.80
C ARG A 48 -23.68 -4.96 -16.09
N ASN A 49 -24.22 -3.79 -16.45
CA ASN A 49 -25.49 -3.49 -17.11
C ASN A 49 -26.79 -3.91 -16.40
N GLY A 50 -26.79 -4.05 -15.07
CA GLY A 50 -28.03 -4.19 -14.28
C GLY A 50 -28.81 -5.50 -14.46
N SER A 51 -28.32 -6.46 -15.26
CA SER A 51 -28.99 -7.74 -15.52
C SER A 51 -28.47 -8.91 -14.67
N ARG A 52 -27.33 -8.74 -13.98
CA ARG A 52 -26.77 -9.75 -13.07
C ARG A 52 -27.17 -9.46 -11.63
N GLN A 53 -27.66 -10.47 -10.92
CA GLN A 53 -27.58 -10.49 -9.46
C GLN A 53 -26.08 -10.42 -9.11
N GLY A 54 -25.69 -9.42 -8.31
CA GLY A 54 -24.32 -9.29 -7.82
C GLY A 54 -23.85 -10.56 -7.08
N LEU A 55 -22.59 -10.59 -6.66
CA LEU A 55 -22.11 -11.72 -5.86
C LEU A 55 -23.00 -11.93 -4.62
N PRO A 56 -23.33 -13.18 -4.27
CA PRO A 56 -23.97 -13.49 -2.98
C PRO A 56 -23.17 -12.85 -1.84
N MET A 57 -23.87 -12.30 -0.85
CA MET A 57 -23.26 -11.54 0.24
C MET A 57 -22.19 -12.33 0.97
N GLU A 58 -22.42 -13.63 1.20
CA GLU A 58 -21.51 -14.54 1.88
C GLU A 58 -20.19 -14.66 1.11
N ILE A 59 -20.26 -14.76 -0.22
CA ILE A 59 -19.08 -14.86 -1.08
C ILE A 59 -18.35 -13.52 -1.15
N ALA A 60 -19.08 -12.41 -1.27
CA ALA A 60 -18.48 -11.08 -1.25
C ALA A 60 -17.72 -10.79 0.05
N ALA A 61 -18.28 -11.19 1.20
CA ALA A 61 -17.63 -11.03 2.50
C ALA A 61 -16.31 -11.83 2.58
N GLU A 62 -16.33 -13.09 2.13
CA GLU A 62 -15.12 -13.92 2.06
C GLU A 62 -14.08 -13.35 1.08
N MET A 63 -14.51 -12.75 -0.03
CA MET A 63 -13.61 -12.07 -0.97
C MET A 63 -12.91 -10.87 -0.36
N VAL A 64 -13.64 -9.99 0.33
CA VAL A 64 -13.04 -8.83 1.00
C VAL A 64 -12.04 -9.28 2.07
N PHE A 65 -12.39 -10.30 2.85
CA PHE A 65 -11.49 -10.88 3.84
C PHE A 65 -10.20 -11.42 3.22
N LEU A 66 -10.30 -12.12 2.08
CA LEU A 66 -9.12 -12.63 1.37
C LEU A 66 -8.25 -11.51 0.79
N ALA A 67 -8.84 -10.41 0.32
CA ALA A 67 -8.10 -9.25 -0.15
C ALA A 67 -7.26 -8.61 0.98
N GLU A 68 -7.86 -8.44 2.17
CA GLU A 68 -7.16 -7.92 3.35
C GLU A 68 -6.05 -8.88 3.81
N THR A 69 -6.35 -10.18 3.85
CA THR A 69 -5.37 -11.22 4.20
C THR A 69 -4.19 -11.22 3.23
N ASN A 70 -4.45 -11.07 1.93
CA ASN A 70 -3.43 -10.99 0.90
C ASN A 70 -2.50 -9.78 1.10
N THR A 71 -3.05 -8.62 1.49
CA THR A 71 -2.27 -7.44 1.89
C THR A 71 -1.31 -7.76 3.02
N PHE A 72 -1.78 -8.43 4.08
CA PHE A 72 -0.91 -8.83 5.19
C PHE A 72 0.16 -9.84 4.79
N VAL A 73 -0.18 -10.85 3.98
CA VAL A 73 0.79 -11.84 3.48
C VAL A 73 1.90 -11.13 2.69
N ARG A 74 1.53 -10.22 1.79
CA ARG A 74 2.49 -9.39 1.06
C ARG A 74 3.33 -8.53 2.01
N ALA A 75 2.74 -7.95 3.04
CA ALA A 75 3.46 -7.12 4.01
C ALA A 75 4.47 -7.91 4.84
N ILE A 76 4.12 -9.13 5.26
CA ILE A 76 5.04 -10.04 5.94
C ILE A 76 6.22 -10.39 5.03
N ASN A 77 5.94 -10.73 3.76
CA ASN A 77 6.98 -11.09 2.81
C ASN A 77 7.90 -9.89 2.50
N SER A 78 7.34 -8.71 2.27
CA SER A 78 8.10 -7.48 2.03
C SER A 78 8.93 -7.06 3.25
N ALA A 79 8.38 -7.15 4.46
CA ALA A 79 9.11 -6.85 5.69
C ALA A 79 10.35 -7.74 5.83
N LYS A 80 10.21 -9.04 5.57
CA LYS A 80 11.32 -10.01 5.60
C LYS A 80 12.36 -9.74 4.51
N LEU A 81 11.91 -9.45 3.29
CA LEU A 81 12.81 -9.24 2.14
C LEU A 81 13.60 -7.92 2.23
N LEU A 82 12.99 -6.87 2.78
CA LEU A 82 13.57 -5.54 2.86
C LEU A 82 14.23 -5.23 4.20
N ASP A 83 14.09 -6.13 5.19
CA ASP A 83 14.54 -5.94 6.57
C ASP A 83 14.00 -4.64 7.19
N ILE A 84 12.70 -4.40 6.97
CA ILE A 84 11.97 -3.25 7.52
C ILE A 84 10.90 -3.71 8.50
N LYS A 85 10.41 -2.77 9.32
CA LYS A 85 9.31 -3.07 10.24
C LYS A 85 8.05 -3.43 9.47
N PHE A 86 7.28 -4.39 9.97
CA PHE A 86 6.01 -4.80 9.38
C PHE A 86 5.05 -3.62 9.14
N SER A 87 4.97 -2.67 10.07
CA SER A 87 4.14 -1.47 9.91
C SER A 87 4.54 -0.59 8.73
N GLU A 88 5.82 -0.57 8.37
CA GLU A 88 6.33 0.20 7.22
C GLU A 88 6.05 -0.54 5.92
N ALA A 89 6.25 -1.87 5.90
CA ALA A 89 5.88 -2.72 4.78
C ALA A 89 4.37 -2.68 4.48
N LEU A 90 3.53 -2.68 5.52
CA LEU A 90 2.07 -2.58 5.38
C LEU A 90 1.67 -1.27 4.71
N LYS A 91 2.16 -0.13 5.21
CA LYS A 91 1.90 1.19 4.60
C LYS A 91 2.37 1.26 3.16
N MET A 92 3.51 0.64 2.85
CA MET A 92 4.04 0.59 1.49
C MET A 92 3.08 -0.14 0.55
N ILE A 93 2.51 -1.25 0.99
CA ILE A 93 1.59 -2.07 0.18
C ILE A 93 0.20 -1.42 0.09
N GLU A 94 -0.31 -0.84 1.17
CA GLU A 94 -1.56 -0.07 1.12
C GLU A 94 -1.42 1.08 0.11
N ALA A 95 -0.30 1.79 0.12
CA ALA A 95 -0.01 2.83 -0.87
C ALA A 95 0.22 2.30 -2.30
N GLU A 96 0.60 1.02 -2.46
CA GLU A 96 0.66 0.36 -3.76
C GLU A 96 -0.74 0.03 -4.27
N ASP A 97 -1.58 -0.52 -3.39
CA ASP A 97 -2.95 -0.91 -3.72
C ASP A 97 -3.86 0.31 -3.93
N ASP A 98 -3.64 1.42 -3.24
CA ASP A 98 -4.40 2.67 -3.42
C ASP A 98 -4.06 3.42 -4.72
N GLN A 99 -3.00 3.01 -5.42
CA GLN A 99 -2.71 3.61 -6.71
C GLN A 99 -3.88 3.32 -7.66
N PRO A 100 -4.40 4.37 -8.34
CA PRO A 100 -5.38 4.14 -9.38
C PRO A 100 -4.74 3.19 -10.38
N LEU A 101 -5.40 2.06 -10.62
CA LEU A 101 -5.14 1.21 -11.77
C LEU A 101 -4.92 2.15 -12.95
N LYS A 102 -3.78 2.03 -13.63
CA LYS A 102 -3.65 2.66 -14.96
C LYS A 102 -4.86 2.19 -15.73
N LEU A 103 -5.79 3.11 -15.99
CA LEU A 103 -7.05 2.86 -16.66
C LEU A 103 -6.74 1.98 -17.86
N ASP A 104 -7.26 0.75 -17.87
CA ASP A 104 -7.08 -0.10 -19.05
C ASP A 104 -7.75 0.69 -20.18
N VAL A 105 -7.05 0.92 -21.28
CA VAL A 105 -7.55 1.79 -22.37
C VAL A 105 -8.90 1.27 -22.91
N PHE A 106 -9.19 -0.01 -22.65
CA PHE A 106 -10.43 -0.71 -22.94
C PHE A 106 -11.61 -0.41 -21.99
N ASP A 107 -11.37 0.17 -20.82
CA ASP A 107 -12.38 0.54 -19.82
C ASP A 107 -12.76 2.04 -19.88
N ASP A 108 -12.18 2.81 -20.81
CA ASP A 108 -12.57 4.20 -21.04
C ASP A 108 -13.85 4.27 -21.90
N PRO A 109 -14.99 4.77 -21.36
CA PRO A 109 -16.25 4.85 -22.11
C PRO A 109 -16.18 5.83 -23.30
N PHE A 110 -15.11 6.63 -23.41
CA PHE A 110 -14.88 7.54 -24.52
C PHE A 110 -13.94 6.97 -25.60
N VAL A 111 -13.37 5.78 -25.39
CA VAL A 111 -12.51 5.11 -26.38
C VAL A 111 -13.31 4.05 -27.12
N SER A 112 -13.73 4.38 -28.35
CA SER A 112 -14.38 3.40 -29.24
C SER A 112 -13.42 2.27 -29.60
N ARG A 113 -13.84 1.02 -29.41
CA ARG A 113 -13.09 -0.21 -29.74
C ARG A 113 -12.55 -0.21 -31.18
N ASP A 114 -13.30 0.42 -32.09
CA ASP A 114 -12.96 0.53 -33.51
C ASP A 114 -11.73 1.44 -33.77
N THR A 115 -11.45 2.40 -32.88
CA THR A 115 -10.28 3.28 -32.98
C THR A 115 -8.97 2.58 -32.62
N LEU A 116 -9.03 1.46 -31.90
CA LEU A 116 -7.86 0.65 -31.54
C LEU A 116 -7.53 -0.38 -32.63
N ALA A 117 -8.55 -0.96 -33.29
CA ALA A 117 -8.36 -1.92 -34.37
C ALA A 117 -7.60 -1.32 -35.57
N ASP A 118 -7.81 -0.04 -35.87
CA ASP A 118 -7.12 0.66 -36.96
C ASP A 118 -5.63 0.97 -36.64
N LYS A 119 -5.27 1.00 -35.34
CA LYS A 119 -3.87 1.16 -34.90
C LYS A 119 -3.09 -0.15 -34.84
N GLU A 120 -3.75 -1.29 -34.61
CA GLU A 120 -3.10 -2.61 -34.54
C GLU A 120 -2.52 -3.08 -35.89
N GLY A 121 -2.93 -2.49 -37.01
CA GLY A 121 -2.34 -2.79 -38.32
C GLY A 121 -0.92 -2.25 -38.52
N ARG A 122 -0.41 -1.35 -37.65
CA ARG A 122 0.86 -0.65 -37.88
C ARG A 122 1.92 -0.81 -36.78
N GLU A 123 1.57 -1.32 -35.61
CA GLU A 123 2.54 -1.59 -34.57
C GLU A 123 2.78 -3.09 -34.40
N ARG A 124 3.95 -3.52 -34.88
CA ARG A 124 4.48 -4.87 -34.70
C ARG A 124 4.30 -5.28 -33.25
N PHE A 125 3.70 -6.46 -33.06
CA PHE A 125 3.61 -7.16 -31.78
C PHE A 125 4.96 -7.09 -31.05
N ASN A 126 5.07 -6.16 -30.11
CA ASN A 126 6.25 -5.99 -29.27
C ASN A 126 5.96 -6.76 -27.98
N PRO A 127 6.59 -7.92 -27.72
CA PRO A 127 6.32 -8.72 -26.52
C PRO A 127 6.69 -8.00 -25.21
N VAL A 128 7.17 -6.75 -25.28
CA VAL A 128 7.40 -5.86 -24.15
C VAL A 128 6.11 -5.18 -23.65
N ALA A 129 4.98 -5.31 -24.33
CA ALA A 129 3.69 -4.75 -23.86
C ALA A 129 3.03 -5.58 -22.74
N ILE A 130 3.45 -6.85 -22.55
CA ILE A 130 3.41 -7.49 -21.24
C ILE A 130 4.65 -7.01 -20.50
N ALA A 131 4.71 -5.71 -20.24
CA ALA A 131 5.78 -5.18 -19.43
C ALA A 131 5.64 -5.87 -18.06
N PRO A 132 6.70 -6.50 -17.50
CA PRO A 132 6.69 -6.69 -16.07
C PRO A 132 6.38 -5.32 -15.48
N VAL A 133 5.36 -5.26 -14.60
CA VAL A 133 5.03 -4.07 -13.80
C VAL A 133 6.32 -3.31 -13.57
N PRO A 134 6.43 -2.03 -13.98
CA PRO A 134 7.69 -1.31 -13.81
C PRO A 134 8.04 -1.44 -12.34
N ARG A 135 9.04 -2.28 -12.04
CA ARG A 135 9.68 -2.31 -10.74
C ARG A 135 10.29 -0.94 -10.67
N TYR A 136 9.57 0.00 -10.08
CA TYR A 136 10.09 1.31 -9.78
C TYR A 136 11.46 1.06 -9.14
N PRO A 137 12.50 1.79 -9.55
CA PRO A 137 13.81 1.63 -8.96
C PRO A 137 13.61 1.75 -7.46
N ARG A 138 13.87 0.63 -6.77
CA ARG A 138 14.08 0.49 -5.33
C ARG A 138 14.41 1.87 -4.79
N ARG A 139 13.44 2.52 -4.15
CA ARG A 139 13.68 3.82 -3.53
C ARG A 139 14.73 3.54 -2.47
N ARG A 140 16.00 3.71 -2.82
CA ARG A 140 17.10 3.76 -1.86
C ARG A 140 16.61 4.82 -0.89
N THR A 141 16.21 4.40 0.29
CA THR A 141 16.10 5.30 1.44
C THR A 141 17.33 6.20 1.36
N PRO A 142 17.17 7.53 1.28
CA PRO A 142 18.31 8.40 1.19
C PRO A 142 19.22 8.04 2.35
N ALA A 143 20.46 7.66 2.04
CA ALA A 143 21.48 7.48 3.05
C ALA A 143 21.43 8.74 3.89
N LYS A 144 21.04 8.59 5.16
CA LYS A 144 20.85 9.67 6.12
C LYS A 144 22.18 10.41 6.23
N ASN A 145 22.32 11.44 5.42
CA ASN A 145 23.44 12.36 5.38
C ASN A 145 23.43 13.12 6.71
N GLN A 146 24.24 12.62 7.65
CA GLN A 146 24.43 13.16 9.00
C GLN A 146 24.78 14.66 9.02
N THR A 147 25.20 15.22 7.88
CA THR A 147 25.56 16.63 7.72
C THR A 147 24.37 17.59 7.75
N ALA A 148 23.18 17.17 7.27
CA ALA A 148 21.98 18.01 7.31
C ALA A 148 21.40 18.15 8.73
N GLY A 149 21.61 17.14 9.57
CA GLY A 149 21.15 17.15 10.97
C GLY A 149 21.94 18.10 11.86
N LEU A 150 23.25 18.23 11.66
CA LEU A 150 24.12 19.08 12.49
C LEU A 150 23.86 20.56 12.21
N LEU A 151 23.71 20.95 10.94
CA LEU A 151 23.43 22.34 10.57
C LEU A 151 22.01 22.75 10.99
N ALA A 152 21.04 21.83 10.91
CA ALA A 152 19.69 22.05 11.46
C ALA A 152 19.69 22.16 12.99
N LEU A 153 20.48 21.34 13.69
CA LEU A 153 20.65 21.44 15.15
C LEU A 153 21.33 22.75 15.54
N LEU A 154 22.36 23.20 14.83
CA LEU A 154 23.02 24.49 15.05
C LEU A 154 22.06 25.67 14.85
N LEU A 155 21.27 25.67 13.77
CA LEU A 155 20.26 26.69 13.54
C LEU A 155 19.17 26.67 14.63
N MET A 156 18.78 25.48 15.08
CA MET A 156 17.80 25.32 16.17
C MET A 156 18.38 25.79 17.52
N LEU A 157 19.68 25.60 17.75
CA LEU A 157 20.42 26.07 18.91
C LEU A 157 20.50 27.61 18.93
N VAL A 158 20.82 28.22 17.79
CA VAL A 158 20.92 29.68 17.62
C VAL A 158 19.56 30.35 17.76
N ARG A 159 18.47 29.68 17.33
CA ARG A 159 17.11 30.22 17.40
C ARG A 159 16.48 30.15 18.80
N ASN A 160 17.06 29.40 19.74
CA ASN A 160 16.52 29.27 21.08
C ASN A 160 17.02 30.40 22.01
N ARG A 161 16.16 31.39 22.26
CA ARG A 161 16.46 32.57 23.09
C ARG A 161 16.96 32.21 24.50
N TRP A 162 16.53 31.10 25.07
CA TRP A 162 16.92 30.68 26.42
C TRP A 162 18.37 30.23 26.53
N LEU A 163 18.95 29.67 25.46
CA LEU A 163 20.36 29.26 25.46
C LEU A 163 21.30 30.46 25.51
N TRP A 164 20.93 31.58 24.89
CA TRP A 164 21.66 32.83 25.00
C TRP A 164 21.61 33.43 26.41
N VAL A 165 20.47 33.31 27.11
CA VAL A 165 20.36 33.75 28.51
C VAL A 165 21.30 32.93 29.40
N ILE A 166 21.30 31.59 29.25
CA ILE A 166 22.20 30.72 30.03
C ILE A 166 23.66 31.02 29.71
N ALA A 167 24.02 31.19 28.43
CA ALA A 167 25.37 31.54 28.02
C ALA A 167 25.82 32.89 28.63
N LEU A 168 24.95 33.90 28.64
CA LEU A 168 25.24 35.20 29.26
C LEU A 168 25.40 35.09 30.78
N VAL A 169 24.60 34.26 31.47
CA VAL A 169 24.76 34.03 32.91
C VAL A 169 26.09 33.34 33.21
N VAL A 170 26.49 32.36 32.41
CA VAL A 170 27.77 31.65 32.58
C VAL A 170 28.96 32.56 32.31
N ILE A 171 28.90 33.36 31.24
CA ILE A 171 29.95 34.35 30.93
C ILE A 171 30.01 35.43 32.02
N GLY A 172 28.87 35.93 32.46
CA GLY A 172 28.77 36.87 33.57
C GLY A 172 29.35 36.29 34.86
N TYR A 173 29.04 35.03 35.17
CA TYR A 173 29.63 34.33 36.31
C TYR A 173 31.15 34.23 36.15
N HIS A 174 31.67 33.76 35.02
CA HIS A 174 33.11 33.61 34.82
C HIS A 174 33.88 34.95 34.83
N PHE A 175 33.25 36.06 34.44
CA PHE A 175 33.89 37.37 34.38
C PHE A 175 33.76 38.17 35.70
N VAL A 176 32.66 37.97 36.44
CA VAL A 176 32.41 38.61 37.73
C VAL A 176 33.04 37.83 38.88
N TRP A 177 33.18 36.50 38.75
CA TRP A 177 33.79 35.62 39.77
C TRP A 177 35.24 36.01 40.16
N PRO A 178 36.14 36.39 39.23
CA PRO A 178 37.49 36.86 39.57
C PRO A 178 37.49 38.18 40.34
N TRP A 179 36.49 39.03 40.13
CA TRP A 179 36.32 40.31 40.82
C TRP A 179 35.65 40.18 42.19
N MET A 180 34.92 39.08 42.42
CA MET A 180 34.30 38.71 43.69
C MET A 180 35.25 38.01 44.67
N GLN A 181 36.55 37.91 44.35
CA GLN A 181 37.57 37.43 45.29
C GLN A 181 38.37 38.55 45.99
N PRO A 182 37.77 39.56 46.65
CA PRO A 182 38.49 40.29 47.68
C PRO A 182 38.27 39.61 49.04
N LEU A 183 39.37 39.38 49.76
CA LEU A 183 39.49 39.03 51.18
C LEU A 183 39.39 37.55 51.54
N ARG A 184 40.45 36.80 51.20
CA ARG A 184 41.10 35.92 52.19
C ARG A 184 42.61 36.04 52.09
#